data_AF-A0A3N5GHN4-F1
#
_entry.id   AF-A0A3N5GHN4-F1
#
_cell.length_a   1.000
_cell.length_b   1.000
_cell.length_c   1.000
_cell.angle_alpha   90.00
_cell.angle_beta   90.00
_cell.angle_gamma   90.00
#
_symmetry.space_group_name_H-M   'P 1'
#
loop_
_entity.id
_entity.type
_entity.pdbx_description
1 polymer ?
#
loop_
_entity_poly.entity_id
_entity_poly.type
_entity_poly.pdbx_seq_one_letter_code
_entity_poly.pdbx_strand_id
1 'polypeptide(L)'
;MMITIVVISILAMLFSVAAVPKGITLDSFAHIPGKGYVAVFNIKGEWKSSELWGFVVASRHRQLDMDCHFRDDNKVSCVAYGGIADFEGRVVKLVVYGHAFSVTVPGQN
;
A
#
# COMPACT_ATOMS: atom_id res chain seq x y z
N MET A 1 1.02 49.36 -21.93
CA MET A 1 1.11 47.90 -22.13
C MET A 1 2.10 47.28 -21.13
N MET A 2 1.94 47.53 -19.83
CA MET A 2 2.91 47.10 -18.79
C MET A 2 2.23 46.57 -17.51
N ILE A 3 0.89 46.68 -17.42
CA ILE A 3 0.10 46.34 -16.22
C ILE A 3 -0.37 44.88 -16.25
N THR A 4 -0.52 44.28 -17.43
CA THR A 4 -1.02 42.90 -17.59
C THR A 4 -0.01 41.82 -17.20
N ILE A 5 1.30 42.10 -17.24
CA ILE A 5 2.34 41.11 -16.93
C ILE A 5 2.41 40.83 -15.41
N VAL A 6 2.14 41.85 -14.58
CA VAL A 6 2.27 41.75 -13.11
C VAL A 6 1.16 40.88 -12.50
N VAL A 7 -0.04 40.85 -13.10
CA VAL A 7 -1.18 40.09 -12.59
C VAL A 7 -1.01 38.57 -12.80
N ILE A 8 -0.32 38.15 -13.86
CA ILE A 8 -0.09 36.72 -14.16
C ILE A 8 0.93 36.11 -13.19
N SER A 9 1.93 36.88 -12.74
CA SER A 9 2.96 36.41 -11.81
C SER A 9 2.41 36.10 -10.40
N ILE A 10 1.36 36.80 -9.98
CA ILE A 10 0.74 36.62 -8.65
C ILE A 10 -0.15 35.37 -8.63
N LEU A 11 -0.73 34.97 -9.77
CA LEU A 11 -1.56 33.75 -9.85
C LEU A 11 -0.74 32.45 -9.75
N ALA A 12 0.54 32.47 -10.17
CA ALA A 12 1.40 31.28 -10.13
C ALA A 12 1.85 30.89 -8.71
N MET A 13 1.77 31.81 -7.74
CA MET A 13 2.19 31.53 -6.35
C MET A 13 1.10 30.85 -5.51
N LEU A 14 -0.16 30.88 -5.94
CA LEU A 14 -1.31 30.34 -5.20
C LEU A 14 -1.46 28.81 -5.32
N PHE A 15 -0.70 28.16 -6.19
CA PHE A 15 -0.76 26.71 -6.42
C PHE A 15 0.48 25.97 -5.89
N SER A 16 1.18 26.52 -4.90
CA SER A 16 2.17 25.75 -4.13
C SER A 16 1.44 24.80 -3.17
N VAL A 17 0.68 23.86 -3.70
CA VAL A 17 0.16 22.72 -2.94
C VAL A 17 1.40 21.88 -2.63
N ALA A 18 1.94 22.04 -1.43
CA ALA A 18 3.01 21.18 -0.95
C ALA A 18 2.49 19.74 -1.02
N ALA A 19 3.05 18.93 -1.93
CA ALA A 19 2.69 17.53 -2.06
C ALA A 19 2.92 16.85 -0.71
N VAL A 20 1.85 16.35 -0.08
CA VAL A 20 1.97 15.59 1.16
C VAL A 20 2.83 14.37 0.88
N PRO A 21 3.91 14.13 1.65
CA PRO A 21 4.78 12.98 1.44
C PRO A 21 3.97 11.68 1.45
N LYS A 22 4.15 10.86 0.41
CA LYS A 22 3.54 9.53 0.35
C LYS A 22 4.12 8.67 1.46
N GLY A 23 3.26 7.97 2.19
CA GLY A 23 3.66 7.04 3.24
C GLY A 23 2.70 5.87 3.35
N ILE A 24 3.22 4.71 3.73
CA ILE A 24 2.44 3.50 3.97
C ILE A 24 3.01 2.78 5.19
N THR A 25 2.12 2.29 6.06
CA THR A 25 2.47 1.53 7.26
C THR A 25 1.54 0.34 7.39
N LEU A 26 2.08 -0.82 7.78
CA LEU A 26 1.27 -1.98 8.10
C LEU A 26 0.40 -1.69 9.34
N ASP A 27 -0.91 -1.90 9.19
CA ASP A 27 -1.90 -1.77 10.26
C ASP A 27 -2.14 -3.13 10.93
N SER A 28 -2.43 -4.16 10.13
CA SER A 28 -2.67 -5.51 10.61
C SER A 28 -2.37 -6.56 9.54
N PHE A 29 -2.10 -7.78 9.99
CA PHE A 29 -2.00 -8.95 9.14
C PHE A 29 -2.60 -10.15 9.87
N ALA A 30 -3.66 -10.74 9.32
CA ALA A 30 -4.44 -11.79 9.98
C ALA A 30 -4.99 -12.80 8.96
N HIS A 31 -5.25 -14.01 9.42
CA HIS A 31 -6.10 -14.95 8.70
C HIS A 31 -7.58 -14.63 9.01
N ILE A 32 -8.40 -14.49 7.97
CA ILE A 32 -9.84 -14.26 8.08
C ILE A 32 -10.57 -15.45 7.43
N PRO A 33 -11.36 -16.22 8.20
CA PRO A 33 -12.13 -17.34 7.66
C PRO A 33 -12.98 -16.94 6.46
N GLY A 34 -12.90 -17.73 5.38
CA GLY A 34 -13.60 -17.46 4.12
C GLY A 34 -12.98 -16.38 3.23
N LYS A 35 -12.00 -15.60 3.71
CA LYS A 35 -11.27 -14.59 2.93
C LYS A 35 -9.80 -14.93 2.72
N GLY A 36 -9.17 -15.66 3.64
CA GLY A 36 -7.75 -16.01 3.58
C GLY A 36 -6.88 -15.02 4.37
N TYR A 37 -5.65 -14.80 3.92
CA TYR A 37 -4.66 -14.00 4.63
C TYR A 37 -4.75 -12.54 4.21
N VAL A 38 -5.22 -11.67 5.10
CA VAL A 38 -5.52 -10.27 4.81
C VAL A 38 -4.53 -9.37 5.53
N ALA A 39 -3.85 -8.52 4.76
CA ALA A 39 -3.01 -7.45 5.26
C ALA A 39 -3.69 -6.10 5.02
N VAL A 40 -3.74 -5.26 6.05
CA VAL A 40 -4.30 -3.90 5.98
C VAL A 40 -3.17 -2.91 6.21
N PHE A 41 -3.17 -1.83 5.41
CA PHE A 41 -2.15 -0.79 5.45
C PHE A 41 -2.80 0.59 5.58
N ASN A 42 -2.28 1.39 6.49
CA ASN A 42 -2.59 2.82 6.56
C ASN A 42 -1.76 3.55 5.51
N ILE A 43 -2.40 4.44 4.75
CA ILE A 43 -1.73 5.24 3.71
C ILE A 43 -1.82 6.74 4.04
N LYS A 44 -0.78 7.48 3.65
CA LYS A 44 -0.69 8.95 3.74
C LYS A 44 -0.32 9.52 2.38
N GLY A 45 -0.86 10.70 2.05
CA GLY A 45 -0.71 11.34 0.75
C GLY A 45 -1.66 10.77 -0.31
N GLU A 46 -1.56 11.29 -1.53
CA GLU A 46 -2.41 10.87 -2.65
C GLU A 46 -1.81 9.67 -3.39
N TRP A 47 -2.58 8.59 -3.50
CA TRP A 47 -2.18 7.36 -4.19
C TRP A 47 -3.12 7.07 -5.36
N LYS A 48 -2.57 6.56 -6.47
CA LYS A 48 -3.35 6.19 -7.66
C LYS A 48 -3.58 4.69 -7.69
N SER A 49 -4.81 4.27 -7.99
CA SER A 49 -5.17 2.85 -8.13
C SER A 49 -4.42 2.14 -9.25
N SER A 50 -4.07 2.85 -10.33
CA SER A 50 -3.22 2.32 -11.39
C SER A 50 -1.82 1.91 -10.95
N GLU A 51 -1.36 2.44 -9.81
CA GLU A 51 -0.05 2.14 -9.24
C GLU A 51 -0.14 1.07 -8.13
N LEU A 52 -1.35 0.63 -7.75
CA LEU A 52 -1.56 -0.32 -6.66
C LEU A 52 -1.19 -1.73 -7.12
N TRP A 53 -0.18 -2.31 -6.47
CA TRP A 53 0.20 -3.71 -6.64
C TRP A 53 0.85 -4.21 -5.35
N GLY A 54 0.83 -5.53 -5.17
CA GLY A 54 1.52 -6.18 -4.07
C GLY A 54 1.82 -7.65 -4.31
N PHE A 55 2.75 -8.18 -3.52
CA PHE A 55 3.11 -9.60 -3.52
C PHE A 55 3.78 -10.00 -2.19
N VAL A 56 3.85 -11.29 -1.92
CA VAL A 56 4.56 -11.86 -0.77
C VAL A 56 5.87 -12.50 -1.22
N VAL A 57 6.98 -12.13 -0.60
CA VAL A 57 8.24 -12.88 -0.70
C VAL A 57 8.27 -13.88 0.43
N ALA A 58 7.88 -15.12 0.13
CA ALA A 58 7.81 -16.21 1.10
C ALA A 58 9.17 -16.91 1.28
N SER A 59 10.02 -16.90 0.25
CA SER A 59 11.41 -17.36 0.31
C SER A 59 12.24 -16.72 -0.82
N ARG A 60 13.56 -17.01 -0.90
CA ARG A 60 14.44 -16.50 -1.98
C ARG A 60 13.94 -16.79 -3.41
N HIS A 61 13.19 -17.87 -3.59
CA HIS A 61 12.74 -18.32 -4.92
C HIS A 61 11.22 -18.47 -5.02
N ARG A 62 10.47 -18.01 -4.02
CA ARG A 62 9.00 -18.14 -4.00
C ARG A 62 8.37 -16.80 -3.69
N GLN A 63 7.71 -16.25 -4.71
CA GLN A 63 6.84 -15.09 -4.64
C GLN A 63 5.39 -15.57 -4.78
N LEU A 64 4.50 -15.00 -3.98
CA LEU A 64 3.07 -15.27 -4.03
C LEU A 64 2.32 -13.98 -4.38
N ASP A 65 1.22 -14.12 -5.12
CA ASP A 65 0.42 -12.97 -5.52
C ASP A 65 -0.42 -12.43 -4.36
N MET A 66 -0.62 -11.12 -4.37
CA MET A 66 -1.58 -10.42 -3.52
C MET A 66 -2.57 -9.65 -4.38
N ASP A 67 -3.85 -9.75 -4.04
CA ASP A 67 -4.89 -8.88 -4.63
C ASP A 67 -5.14 -7.71 -3.69
N CYS A 68 -4.91 -6.49 -4.16
CA CYS A 68 -4.93 -5.28 -3.34
C CYS A 68 -6.01 -4.30 -3.81
N HIS A 69 -6.76 -3.76 -2.86
CA HIS A 69 -7.82 -2.78 -3.11
C HIS A 69 -7.78 -1.64 -2.10
N PHE A 70 -8.16 -0.45 -2.55
CA PHE A 70 -8.49 0.63 -1.63
C PHE A 70 -9.79 0.34 -0.89
N ARG A 71 -9.85 0.83 0.33
CA ARG A 71 -11.03 0.75 1.20
C ARG A 71 -11.62 2.14 1.41
N ASP A 72 -12.88 2.18 1.78
CA ASP A 72 -13.61 3.41 2.08
C ASP A 72 -13.04 4.17 3.28
N ASP A 73 -12.27 3.51 4.15
CA ASP A 73 -11.63 4.07 5.35
C ASP A 73 -10.21 4.64 5.10
N ASN A 74 -9.88 4.95 3.84
CA ASN A 74 -8.57 5.47 3.42
C ASN A 74 -7.40 4.53 3.80
N LYS A 75 -7.64 3.22 3.63
CA LYS A 75 -6.65 2.17 3.81
C LYS A 75 -6.52 1.34 2.53
N VAL A 76 -5.46 0.55 2.46
CA VAL A 76 -5.29 -0.50 1.45
C VAL A 76 -5.46 -1.85 2.14
N SER A 77 -6.28 -2.72 1.56
CA SER A 77 -6.37 -4.13 1.95
C SER A 77 -5.81 -4.99 0.84
N CYS A 78 -4.92 -5.90 1.20
CA CYS A 78 -4.39 -6.89 0.30
C CYS A 78 -4.63 -8.29 0.82
N VAL A 79 -5.11 -9.18 -0.05
CA VAL A 79 -5.31 -10.59 0.27
C VAL A 79 -4.23 -11.40 -0.40
N ALA A 80 -3.48 -12.19 0.37
CA ALA A 80 -2.44 -13.06 -0.14
C ALA A 80 -2.99 -14.45 -0.49
N TYR A 81 -2.62 -14.95 -1.66
CA TYR A 81 -3.01 -16.28 -2.16
C TYR A 81 -1.77 -17.14 -2.46
N GLY A 82 -1.94 -18.31 -3.09
CA GLY A 82 -0.80 -19.10 -3.59
C GLY A 82 -0.07 -19.98 -2.57
N GLY A 83 -0.73 -20.36 -1.47
CA GLY A 83 -0.16 -21.27 -0.47
C GLY A 83 0.67 -20.58 0.60
N ILE A 84 0.32 -19.33 0.96
CA ILE A 84 0.95 -18.63 2.09
C ILE A 84 0.80 -19.39 3.41
N ALA A 85 -0.24 -20.23 3.55
CA ALA A 85 -0.43 -21.11 4.70
C ALA A 85 0.76 -22.07 4.95
N ASP A 86 1.49 -22.47 3.91
CA ASP A 86 2.70 -23.30 4.03
C ASP A 86 3.81 -22.63 4.87
N PHE A 87 3.68 -21.31 5.09
CA PHE A 87 4.65 -20.46 5.77
C PHE A 87 4.17 -20.02 7.15
N GLU A 88 3.11 -20.62 7.71
CA GLU A 88 2.64 -20.35 9.06
C GLU A 88 3.78 -20.31 10.09
N GLY A 89 3.77 -19.29 10.95
CA GLY A 89 4.81 -19.08 11.97
C GLY A 89 6.16 -18.60 11.43
N ARG A 90 6.34 -18.49 10.11
CA ARG A 90 7.57 -17.97 9.49
C ARG A 90 7.46 -16.50 9.19
N VAL A 91 8.62 -15.83 9.18
CA VAL A 91 8.72 -14.43 8.74
C VAL A 91 8.79 -14.37 7.22
N VAL A 92 7.87 -13.63 6.62
CA VAL A 92 7.82 -13.33 5.18
C VAL A 92 7.87 -11.81 4.97
N LYS A 93 8.08 -11.38 3.72
CA LYS A 93 7.95 -9.95 3.37
C LYS A 93 6.71 -9.71 2.55
N LEU A 94 5.83 -8.83 3.02
CA LEU A 94 4.76 -8.26 2.21
C LEU A 94 5.33 -7.05 1.47
N VAL A 95 5.21 -7.01 0.15
CA VAL A 95 5.57 -5.85 -0.66
C VAL A 95 4.30 -5.24 -1.20
N VAL A 96 4.05 -3.97 -0.91
CA VAL A 96 2.89 -3.21 -1.40
C VAL A 96 3.35 -1.83 -1.81
N TYR A 97 2.99 -1.37 -3.00
CA TYR A 97 3.45 -0.08 -3.54
C TYR A 97 4.99 0.09 -3.53
N GLY A 98 5.75 -1.00 -3.67
CA GLY A 98 7.21 -0.98 -3.57
C GLY A 98 7.78 -0.88 -2.14
N HIS A 99 6.94 -0.82 -1.11
CA HIS A 99 7.36 -0.84 0.29
C HIS A 99 7.28 -2.25 0.86
N ALA A 100 8.34 -2.67 1.57
CA ALA A 100 8.44 -4.01 2.14
C ALA A 100 8.22 -4.02 3.66
N PHE A 101 7.39 -4.94 4.15
CA PHE A 101 7.06 -5.13 5.55
C PHE A 101 7.37 -6.57 5.97
N SER A 102 8.20 -6.76 6.99
CA SER A 102 8.50 -8.10 7.52
C SER A 102 7.42 -8.48 8.53
N VAL A 103 6.74 -9.59 8.30
CA VAL A 103 5.61 -10.06 9.13
C VAL A 103 5.72 -11.55 9.39
N THR A 104 5.17 -12.01 10.51
CA THR A 104 5.00 -13.44 10.77
C THR A 104 3.67 -13.88 10.19
N VAL A 105 3.65 -14.99 9.45
CA VAL A 105 2.39 -15.56 8.93
C VAL A 105 1.54 -16.07 10.09
N PRO A 106 0.32 -15.53 10.27
CA PRO A 106 -0.55 -15.91 11.37
C PRO A 106 -1.04 -17.36 11.20
N GLY A 107 -1.35 -18.02 12.31
CA GLY A 107 -2.04 -19.30 12.25
C GLY A 107 -3.50 -19.16 11.83
N GLN A 108 -4.11 -20.26 11.38
CA GLN A 108 -5.48 -20.26 10.85
C GLN A 108 -6.60 -20.27 11.90
N ASN A 109 -6.27 -20.11 13.18
CA ASN A 109 -7.20 -20.24 14.31
C ASN A 109 -8.42 -19.32 14.26
#